data_AF-A0A8I6SIG1-F1
#
_entry.id   AF-A0A8I6SIG1-F1
#
_cell.length_a   1.000
_cell.length_b   1.000
_cell.length_c   1.000
_cell.angle_alpha   90.00
_cell.angle_beta   90.00
_cell.angle_gamma   90.00
#
_symmetry.space_group_name_H-M   'P 1'
#
loop_
_entity.id
_entity.type
_entity.pdbx_description
1 polymer ?
#
loop_
_entity_poly.entity_id
_entity_poly.type
_entity_poly.pdbx_seq_one_letter_code
_entity_poly.pdbx_strand_id
1 'polypeptide(L)'
;MGLMKAILCSPMMNKTLKMWSTVVPSVCSFSLNSVHLKQEDSPGASSESVIDVQNFLPRSQCCSQVVCYLKKYGFTDERASNLIGVCPQIETLNLEKLDKSLLAWSNCQFGEQHFMKLLTDHPQLLLANYNRIEETYLFLLSKYNKKLVLSIFLTAPLVITDSVDRLSDKIDYLEKEMLVSKNEIAHSGALSYTIDYIRERFEFLIRAGVYKPLREKERQQKKFKNPRLDIILNTSDTEFSTNVAGLSLFEYEVFQDLMKDDYE
;
A
#
# COMPACT_ATOMS: atom_id res chain seq x y z
N MET A 1 19.37 9.28 -24.71
CA MET A 1 19.87 8.17 -23.87
C MET A 1 20.98 8.63 -22.91
N GLY A 2 20.72 9.64 -22.06
CA GLY A 2 21.78 10.25 -21.23
C GLY A 2 21.41 10.56 -19.77
N LEU A 3 20.17 10.27 -19.34
CA LEU A 3 19.69 10.60 -17.99
C LEU A 3 19.62 9.40 -17.02
N MET A 4 19.83 8.17 -17.51
CA MET A 4 19.73 6.95 -16.68
C MET A 4 20.97 6.62 -15.84
N LYS A 5 22.12 7.29 -16.02
CA LYS A 5 23.36 6.96 -15.28
C LYS A 5 23.68 7.88 -14.09
N ALA A 6 22.97 9.01 -13.93
CA ALA A 6 23.37 10.02 -12.94
C ALA A 6 22.76 9.84 -11.54
N ILE A 7 21.75 8.98 -11.36
CA ILE A 7 21.08 8.80 -10.05
C ILE A 7 21.63 7.58 -9.28
N LEU A 8 22.41 6.70 -9.92
CA LEU A 8 23.00 5.50 -9.30
C LEU A 8 24.36 5.72 -8.61
N CYS A 9 24.89 6.95 -8.57
CA CYS A 9 26.18 7.27 -7.94
C CYS A 9 26.04 8.31 -6.82
N SER A 10 25.11 8.10 -5.88
CA SER A 10 25.10 8.88 -4.63
C SER A 10 25.86 8.13 -3.53
N PRO A 11 26.89 8.75 -2.89
CA PRO A 11 27.68 8.12 -1.83
C PRO A 11 26.88 7.82 -0.54
N MET A 12 25.59 8.16 -0.49
CA MET A 12 24.67 7.76 0.58
C MET A 12 24.18 6.31 0.49
N MET A 13 24.21 5.64 -0.67
CA MET A 13 23.84 4.23 -0.77
C MET A 13 24.74 3.34 0.11
N ASN A 14 26.02 3.70 0.25
CA ASN A 14 26.95 2.99 1.11
C ASN A 14 26.82 3.33 2.60
N LYS A 15 26.20 4.44 3.00
CA LYS A 15 25.97 4.74 4.43
C LYS A 15 24.72 4.06 4.97
N THR A 16 23.67 3.91 4.16
CA THR A 16 22.43 3.24 4.57
C THR A 16 22.61 1.72 4.58
N LEU A 17 23.30 1.15 3.57
CA LEU A 17 23.72 -0.27 3.61
C LEU A 17 24.77 -0.54 4.70
N LYS A 18 25.72 0.38 4.96
CA LYS A 18 26.67 0.21 6.09
C LYS A 18 26.01 0.36 7.46
N MET A 19 25.05 1.25 7.64
CA MET A 19 24.27 1.30 8.90
C MET A 19 23.54 -0.02 9.15
N TRP A 20 23.08 -0.69 8.10
CA TRP A 20 22.40 -1.98 8.21
C TRP A 20 23.37 -3.18 8.28
N SER A 21 24.65 -3.00 7.90
CA SER A 21 25.69 -4.02 8.05
C SER A 21 26.47 -3.97 9.37
N THR A 22 26.40 -2.87 10.15
CA THR A 22 27.13 -2.72 11.43
C THR A 22 26.33 -3.07 12.69
N VAL A 23 25.10 -3.62 12.58
CA VAL A 23 24.28 -4.00 13.76
C VAL A 23 23.97 -5.51 13.78
N VAL A 24 24.85 -6.35 13.23
CA VAL A 24 24.71 -7.82 13.31
C VAL A 24 26.00 -8.42 13.88
N PRO A 25 26.01 -8.90 15.14
CA PRO A 25 27.07 -9.79 15.59
C PRO A 25 26.96 -11.11 14.84
N SER A 26 28.04 -11.50 14.17
CA SER A 26 28.30 -12.85 13.69
C SER A 26 28.26 -13.82 14.88
N VAL A 27 27.24 -14.67 14.98
CA VAL A 27 27.28 -15.85 15.86
C VAL A 27 26.49 -17.02 15.29
N CYS A 28 27.09 -18.20 15.48
CA CYS A 28 26.59 -19.56 15.30
C CYS A 28 26.92 -20.26 13.98
N SER A 29 28.20 -20.63 13.87
CA SER A 29 28.63 -21.92 13.36
C SER A 29 27.94 -23.05 14.14
N PHE A 30 27.10 -23.86 13.50
CA PHE A 30 26.59 -25.09 14.10
C PHE A 30 27.54 -26.26 13.77
N SER A 31 28.20 -26.75 14.81
CA SER A 31 28.90 -28.04 14.83
C SER A 31 27.86 -29.15 14.92
N LEU A 32 27.91 -30.10 13.99
CA LEU A 32 27.17 -31.36 14.07
C LEU A 32 27.80 -32.23 15.17
N ASN A 33 27.12 -32.37 16.30
CA ASN A 33 27.44 -33.44 17.25
C ASN A 33 26.46 -34.60 17.07
N SER A 34 27.03 -35.71 16.61
CA SER A 34 26.46 -37.06 16.62
C SER A 34 26.09 -37.47 18.04
N VAL A 35 24.85 -37.93 18.25
CA VAL A 35 24.44 -38.55 19.51
C VAL A 35 24.33 -40.05 19.30
N HIS A 36 25.16 -40.78 20.05
CA HIS A 36 25.15 -42.23 20.19
C HIS A 36 23.83 -42.74 20.79
N LEU A 37 23.25 -43.75 20.15
CA LEU A 37 22.23 -44.63 20.70
C LEU A 37 22.87 -45.59 21.72
N LYS A 38 22.33 -45.66 22.94
CA LYS A 38 22.46 -46.81 23.83
C LYS A 38 21.07 -47.37 24.11
N GLN A 39 20.90 -48.65 23.82
CA GLN A 39 19.77 -49.49 24.24
C GLN A 39 19.85 -49.73 25.74
N GLU A 40 18.71 -49.75 26.44
CA GLU A 40 18.45 -50.68 27.56
C GLU A 40 16.94 -51.02 27.63
N ASP A 41 16.69 -52.23 28.11
CA ASP A 41 15.49 -53.05 28.01
C ASP A 41 14.35 -52.69 29.00
N SER A 42 13.13 -53.09 28.63
CA SER A 42 11.88 -53.16 29.45
C SER A 42 11.89 -54.41 30.38
N PRO A 43 10.89 -54.73 31.26
CA PRO A 43 9.48 -54.26 31.32
C PRO A 43 8.82 -54.13 32.73
N GLY A 44 7.62 -53.54 32.79
CA GLY A 44 6.73 -53.62 33.95
C GLY A 44 5.44 -52.81 33.79
N ALA A 45 4.32 -53.49 33.56
CA ALA A 45 3.00 -52.93 33.29
C ALA A 45 2.22 -52.56 34.57
N SER A 46 1.41 -51.50 34.51
CA SER A 46 0.00 -51.52 34.95
C SER A 46 -0.73 -50.21 34.60
N SER A 47 -1.97 -50.40 34.20
CA SER A 47 -2.98 -49.49 33.67
C SER A 47 -3.44 -48.35 34.59
N GLU A 48 -3.53 -47.14 34.06
CA GLU A 48 -4.50 -46.13 34.51
C GLU A 48 -4.99 -45.32 33.31
N SER A 49 -6.31 -45.24 33.17
CA SER A 49 -7.06 -44.55 32.14
C SER A 49 -6.91 -43.03 32.26
N VAL A 50 -6.34 -42.39 31.24
CA VAL A 50 -6.30 -40.93 31.12
C VAL A 50 -6.94 -40.53 29.79
N ILE A 51 -8.13 -39.95 29.93
CA ILE A 51 -8.78 -38.92 29.10
C ILE A 51 -8.03 -38.60 27.81
N ASP A 52 -8.66 -38.93 26.68
CA ASP A 52 -8.22 -38.57 25.32
C ASP A 52 -8.38 -37.05 25.13
N VAL A 53 -7.42 -36.30 25.69
CA VAL A 53 -7.26 -34.87 25.44
C VAL A 53 -6.71 -34.75 24.03
N GLN A 54 -7.60 -34.46 23.09
CA GLN A 54 -7.26 -33.94 21.76
C GLN A 54 -6.11 -32.96 21.90
N ASN A 55 -4.93 -33.43 21.47
CA ASN A 55 -3.68 -32.72 21.22
C ASN A 55 -3.75 -31.20 21.39
N PHE A 56 -3.71 -30.74 22.64
CA PHE A 56 -3.19 -29.42 22.97
C PHE A 56 -1.68 -29.50 22.82
N LEU A 57 -1.20 -29.40 21.59
CA LEU A 57 0.21 -29.11 21.35
C LEU A 57 0.50 -27.73 21.96
N PRO A 58 1.49 -27.61 22.86
CA PRO A 58 1.96 -26.29 23.27
C PRO A 58 2.52 -25.60 22.03
N ARG A 59 1.99 -24.43 21.65
CA ARG A 59 2.52 -23.55 20.59
C ARG A 59 3.90 -23.01 21.00
N SER A 60 4.90 -23.87 21.06
CA SER A 60 6.31 -23.47 21.18
C SER A 60 6.81 -23.06 19.79
N GLN A 61 6.59 -21.78 19.48
CA GLN A 61 7.51 -20.88 18.76
C GLN A 61 8.47 -21.50 17.73
N CYS A 62 7.94 -22.04 16.63
CA CYS A 62 8.72 -22.11 15.41
C CYS A 62 8.56 -20.76 14.71
N CYS A 63 9.54 -19.86 14.83
CA CYS A 63 9.52 -18.61 14.08
C CYS A 63 9.52 -18.97 12.59
N SER A 64 8.45 -18.56 11.91
CA SER A 64 8.39 -18.53 10.45
C SER A 64 9.69 -17.97 9.86
N GLN A 65 10.18 -18.59 8.79
CA GLN A 65 11.34 -18.09 8.06
C GLN A 65 11.11 -16.65 7.58
N VAL A 66 9.87 -16.30 7.23
CA VAL A 66 9.46 -14.95 6.82
C VAL A 66 9.51 -13.98 8.00
N VAL A 67 9.04 -14.36 9.19
CA VAL A 67 9.16 -13.53 10.40
C VAL A 67 10.63 -13.23 10.70
N CYS A 68 11.48 -14.25 10.71
CA CYS A 68 12.92 -14.06 10.89
C CYS A 68 13.54 -13.15 9.82
N TYR A 69 13.02 -13.18 8.59
CA TYR A 69 13.49 -12.32 7.50
C TYR A 69 13.06 -10.86 7.68
N LEU A 70 11.79 -10.62 8.00
CA LEU A 70 11.25 -9.29 8.24
C LEU A 70 12.01 -8.55 9.36
N LYS A 71 12.47 -9.26 10.39
CA LYS A 71 13.31 -8.67 11.45
C LYS A 71 14.57 -8.00 10.93
N LYS A 72 15.16 -8.50 9.84
CA LYS A 72 16.36 -7.90 9.22
C LYS A 72 16.07 -6.51 8.63
N TYR A 73 14.81 -6.22 8.33
CA TYR A 73 14.34 -4.92 7.83
C TYR A 73 13.78 -4.03 8.95
N GLY A 74 14.02 -4.39 10.22
CA GLY A 74 13.66 -3.60 11.39
C GLY A 74 12.27 -3.91 11.98
N PHE A 75 11.54 -4.89 11.44
CA PHE A 75 10.24 -5.27 12.00
C PHE A 75 10.43 -5.98 13.36
N THR A 76 9.67 -5.59 14.37
CA THR A 76 9.63 -6.32 15.64
C THR A 76 8.89 -7.64 15.47
N ASP A 77 9.12 -8.61 16.38
CA ASP A 77 8.41 -9.90 16.36
C ASP A 77 6.89 -9.71 16.37
N GLU A 78 6.40 -8.77 17.17
CA GLU A 78 4.99 -8.41 17.26
C GLU A 78 4.46 -7.86 15.93
N ARG A 79 5.17 -6.90 15.31
CA ARG A 79 4.74 -6.31 14.03
C ARG A 79 4.76 -7.33 12.90
N ALA A 80 5.83 -8.13 12.81
CA ALA A 80 5.93 -9.18 11.80
C ALA A 80 4.82 -10.24 11.96
N SER A 81 4.51 -10.63 13.21
CA SER A 81 3.41 -11.56 13.48
C SER A 81 2.05 -10.95 13.15
N ASN A 82 1.84 -9.66 13.44
CA ASN A 82 0.62 -8.94 13.11
C ASN A 82 0.43 -8.84 11.57
N LEU A 83 1.48 -8.49 10.82
CA LEU A 83 1.47 -8.48 9.35
C LEU A 83 0.94 -9.79 8.77
N ILE A 84 1.46 -10.92 9.25
CA ILE A 84 1.06 -12.25 8.79
C ILE A 84 -0.35 -12.61 9.29
N GLY A 85 -0.72 -12.18 10.51
CA GLY A 85 -2.08 -12.35 11.01
C GLY A 85 -3.12 -11.63 10.15
N VAL A 86 -2.82 -10.42 9.67
CA VAL A 86 -3.69 -9.63 8.80
C VAL A 86 -3.64 -10.11 7.35
N CYS A 87 -2.46 -10.52 6.87
CA CYS A 87 -2.25 -10.99 5.50
C CYS A 87 -1.45 -12.32 5.49
N PRO A 88 -2.12 -13.47 5.71
CA PRO A 88 -1.46 -14.77 5.82
C PRO A 88 -0.68 -15.20 4.57
N GLN A 89 -1.02 -14.63 3.41
CA GLN A 89 -0.34 -14.93 2.14
C GLN A 89 1.15 -14.56 2.19
N ILE A 90 1.55 -13.61 3.04
CA ILE A 90 2.95 -13.22 3.25
C ILE A 90 3.80 -14.40 3.71
N GLU A 91 3.24 -15.31 4.52
CA GLU A 91 3.94 -16.49 5.03
C GLU A 91 4.41 -17.43 3.91
N THR A 92 3.66 -17.45 2.80
CA THR A 92 3.94 -18.31 1.64
C THR A 92 4.84 -17.66 0.59
N LEU A 93 5.25 -16.40 0.80
CA LEU A 93 6.12 -15.70 -0.14
C LEU A 93 7.49 -16.36 -0.21
N ASN A 94 8.00 -16.48 -1.44
CA ASN A 94 9.42 -16.75 -1.65
C ASN A 94 10.24 -15.59 -1.07
N LEU A 95 11.22 -15.92 -0.22
CA LEU A 95 12.11 -14.95 0.44
C LEU A 95 12.84 -14.03 -0.54
N GLU A 96 13.20 -14.50 -1.73
CA GLU A 96 13.82 -13.67 -2.77
C GLU A 96 12.85 -12.60 -3.30
N LYS A 97 11.58 -12.96 -3.48
CA LYS A 97 10.55 -11.99 -3.92
C LYS A 97 10.25 -10.98 -2.80
N LEU A 98 10.18 -11.45 -1.56
CA LEU A 98 10.00 -10.60 -0.39
C LEU A 98 11.16 -9.60 -0.25
N ASP A 99 12.41 -10.07 -0.40
CA ASP A 99 13.61 -9.24 -0.38
C ASP A 99 13.56 -8.13 -1.44
N LYS A 100 13.27 -8.48 -2.69
CA LYS A 100 13.13 -7.51 -3.79
C LYS A 100 12.02 -6.49 -3.54
N SER A 101 10.88 -6.93 -2.99
CA SER A 101 9.76 -6.05 -2.63
C SER A 101 10.16 -5.05 -1.54
N LEU A 102 10.74 -5.54 -0.44
CA LEU A 102 11.22 -4.69 0.65
C LEU A 102 12.30 -3.72 0.21
N LEU A 103 13.20 -4.16 -0.67
CA LEU A 103 14.24 -3.30 -1.24
C LEU A 103 13.64 -2.22 -2.15
N ALA A 104 12.66 -2.54 -2.99
CA ALA A 104 11.97 -1.56 -3.83
C ALA A 104 11.28 -0.48 -2.98
N TRP A 105 10.58 -0.87 -1.92
CA TRP A 105 9.97 0.08 -0.98
C TRP A 105 11.01 0.93 -0.23
N SER A 106 12.13 0.33 0.18
CA SER A 106 13.24 1.06 0.81
C SER A 106 13.85 2.10 -0.13
N ASN A 107 13.95 1.78 -1.43
CA ASN A 107 14.46 2.68 -2.46
C ASN A 107 13.55 3.88 -2.77
N CYS A 108 12.28 3.84 -2.36
CA CYS A 108 11.42 5.03 -2.36
C CYS A 108 11.89 6.10 -1.34
N GLN A 109 12.77 5.73 -0.40
CA GLN A 109 13.42 6.62 0.55
C GLN A 109 12.45 7.50 1.38
N PHE A 110 11.26 7.00 1.71
CA PHE A 110 10.28 7.74 2.51
C PHE A 110 10.73 7.99 3.96
N GLY A 111 11.81 7.33 4.39
CA GLY A 111 12.26 7.31 5.78
C GLY A 111 11.67 6.11 6.51
N GLU A 112 12.42 5.61 7.49
CA GLU A 112 12.12 4.35 8.19
C GLU A 112 10.73 4.33 8.82
N GLN A 113 10.34 5.40 9.51
CA GLN A 113 9.02 5.48 10.17
C GLN A 113 7.87 5.39 9.17
N HIS A 114 7.97 6.09 8.03
CA HIS A 114 6.93 6.08 7.01
C HIS A 114 6.90 4.77 6.23
N PHE A 115 8.06 4.20 5.93
CA PHE A 115 8.19 2.86 5.36
C PHE A 115 7.51 1.82 6.26
N MET A 116 7.83 1.83 7.55
CA MET A 116 7.24 0.91 8.54
C MET A 116 5.73 1.09 8.64
N LYS A 117 5.26 2.33 8.75
CA LYS A 117 3.83 2.64 8.83
C LYS A 117 3.09 2.14 7.58
N LEU A 118 3.60 2.47 6.39
CA LEU A 118 2.98 2.09 5.12
C LEU A 118 2.80 0.58 4.99
N LEU A 119 3.84 -0.19 5.29
CA LEU A 119 3.80 -1.66 5.16
C LEU A 119 3.00 -2.32 6.28
N THR A 120 2.97 -1.74 7.48
CA THR A 120 2.15 -2.25 8.60
C THR A 120 0.67 -2.01 8.36
N ASP A 121 0.30 -0.81 7.89
CA ASP A 121 -1.09 -0.45 7.62
C ASP A 121 -1.62 -1.15 6.34
N HIS A 122 -0.73 -1.48 5.40
CA HIS A 122 -1.07 -2.13 4.14
C HIS A 122 -0.14 -3.33 3.83
N PRO A 123 -0.30 -4.46 4.55
CA PRO A 123 0.57 -5.64 4.40
C PRO A 123 0.59 -6.23 2.98
N GLN A 124 -0.51 -6.07 2.24
CA GLN A 124 -0.65 -6.53 0.85
C GLN A 124 0.38 -5.90 -0.10
N LEU A 125 0.96 -4.76 0.27
CA LEU A 125 2.04 -4.13 -0.49
C LEU A 125 3.30 -4.99 -0.58
N LEU A 126 3.50 -5.92 0.35
CA LEU A 126 4.60 -6.90 0.27
C LEU A 126 4.39 -7.94 -0.82
N LEU A 127 3.13 -8.20 -1.20
CA LEU A 127 2.75 -9.12 -2.27
C LEU A 127 2.87 -8.49 -3.67
N ALA A 128 3.02 -7.17 -3.73
CA ALA A 128 3.06 -6.45 -5.00
C ALA A 128 4.31 -6.77 -5.82
N ASN A 129 4.21 -6.62 -7.14
CA ASN A 129 5.34 -6.79 -8.03
C ASN A 129 6.35 -5.65 -7.80
N TYR A 130 7.58 -5.99 -7.39
CA TYR A 130 8.64 -5.01 -7.09
C TYR A 130 8.97 -4.09 -8.27
N ASN A 131 8.84 -4.55 -9.52
CA ASN A 131 9.03 -3.69 -10.69
C ASN A 131 7.95 -2.60 -10.77
N ARG A 132 6.70 -2.91 -10.38
CA ARG A 132 5.60 -1.94 -10.38
C ARG A 132 5.75 -0.89 -9.30
N ILE A 133 6.32 -1.24 -8.14
CA ILE A 133 6.61 -0.28 -7.07
C ILE A 133 7.57 0.80 -7.57
N GLU A 134 8.69 0.38 -8.17
CA GLU A 134 9.70 1.32 -8.69
C GLU A 134 9.16 2.14 -9.86
N GLU A 135 8.49 1.51 -10.83
CA GLU A 135 7.89 2.19 -11.98
C GLU A 135 6.86 3.25 -11.55
N THR A 136 5.94 2.88 -10.65
CA THR A 136 4.91 3.79 -10.13
C THR A 136 5.54 4.95 -9.34
N TYR A 137 6.54 4.66 -8.49
CA TYR A 137 7.24 5.69 -7.73
C TYR A 137 7.96 6.69 -8.63
N LEU A 138 8.70 6.21 -9.65
CA LEU A 138 9.42 7.07 -10.60
C LEU A 138 8.45 7.90 -11.45
N PHE A 139 7.36 7.29 -11.90
CA PHE A 139 6.31 8.00 -12.61
C PHE A 139 5.70 9.12 -11.75
N LEU A 140 5.31 8.81 -10.51
CA LEU A 140 4.76 9.80 -9.59
C LEU A 140 5.77 10.91 -9.27
N LEU A 141 7.07 10.58 -9.09
CA LEU A 141 8.13 11.58 -8.89
C LEU A 141 8.33 12.50 -10.10
N SER A 142 8.03 12.05 -11.32
CA SER A 142 8.08 12.90 -12.50
C SER A 142 7.01 14.00 -12.48
N LYS A 143 5.91 13.79 -11.74
CA LYS A 143 4.76 14.71 -11.65
C LYS A 143 4.68 15.44 -10.30
N TYR A 144 5.12 14.82 -9.21
CA TYR A 144 4.98 15.30 -7.84
C TYR A 144 6.33 15.33 -7.12
N ASN A 145 6.46 16.22 -6.12
CA ASN A 145 7.61 16.14 -5.23
C ASN A 145 7.48 14.94 -4.27
N LYS A 146 8.61 14.51 -3.70
CA LYS A 146 8.69 13.32 -2.83
C LYS A 146 7.70 13.33 -1.65
N LYS A 147 7.40 14.50 -1.06
CA LYS A 147 6.44 14.59 0.05
C LYS A 147 5.02 14.26 -0.41
N LEU A 148 4.61 14.78 -1.57
CA LEU A 148 3.30 14.47 -2.15
C LEU A 148 3.22 13.03 -2.63
N VAL A 149 4.30 12.48 -3.19
CA VAL A 149 4.36 11.05 -3.54
C VAL A 149 4.13 10.18 -2.31
N LEU A 150 4.78 10.48 -1.19
CA LEU A 150 4.52 9.80 0.08
C LEU A 150 3.05 9.92 0.51
N SER A 151 2.46 11.11 0.45
CA SER A 151 1.03 11.29 0.76
C SER A 151 0.12 10.44 -0.14
N ILE A 152 0.43 10.32 -1.44
CA ILE A 152 -0.29 9.44 -2.36
C ILE A 152 -0.18 7.99 -1.90
N PHE A 153 1.00 7.48 -1.58
CA PHE A 153 1.14 6.10 -1.11
C PHE A 153 0.44 5.84 0.23
N LEU A 154 0.38 6.83 1.12
CA LEU A 154 -0.31 6.70 2.41
C LEU A 154 -1.84 6.77 2.28
N THR A 155 -2.37 7.45 1.27
CA THR A 155 -3.84 7.61 1.07
C THR A 155 -4.42 6.70 0.00
N ALA A 156 -3.59 6.26 -0.94
CA ALA A 156 -3.92 5.40 -2.08
C ALA A 156 -2.80 4.35 -2.31
N PRO A 157 -2.52 3.47 -1.34
CA PRO A 157 -1.43 2.49 -1.42
C PRO A 157 -1.54 1.54 -2.63
N LEU A 158 -2.76 1.25 -3.07
CA LEU A 158 -3.05 0.35 -4.20
C LEU A 158 -2.84 1.00 -5.57
N VAL A 159 -2.42 2.26 -5.64
CA VAL A 159 -2.07 2.95 -6.89
C VAL A 159 -0.99 2.20 -7.70
N ILE A 160 -0.18 1.37 -7.04
CA ILE A 160 0.81 0.49 -7.69
C ILE A 160 0.22 -0.60 -8.57
N THR A 161 -1.08 -0.88 -8.41
CA THR A 161 -1.78 -1.89 -9.20
C THR A 161 -2.25 -1.35 -10.55
N ASP A 162 -2.32 -0.02 -10.68
CA ASP A 162 -2.66 0.62 -11.95
C ASP A 162 -1.50 0.51 -12.96
N SER A 163 -1.84 0.55 -14.25
CA SER A 163 -0.85 0.88 -15.27
C SER A 163 -0.51 2.36 -15.21
N VAL A 164 0.67 2.72 -15.71
CA VAL A 164 1.09 4.12 -15.84
C VAL A 164 0.07 4.93 -16.64
N ASP A 165 -0.52 4.36 -17.68
CA ASP A 165 -1.55 5.02 -18.50
C ASP A 165 -2.80 5.32 -17.68
N ARG A 166 -3.38 4.32 -16.99
CA ARG A 166 -4.58 4.51 -16.15
C ARG A 166 -4.36 5.52 -15.03
N LEU A 167 -3.16 5.51 -14.44
CA LEU A 167 -2.79 6.49 -13.42
C LEU A 167 -2.63 7.89 -14.02
N SER A 168 -2.04 7.99 -15.21
CA SER A 168 -1.91 9.27 -15.92
C SER A 168 -3.27 9.84 -16.29
N ASP A 169 -4.23 9.02 -16.74
CA ASP A 169 -5.58 9.45 -17.08
C ASP A 169 -6.30 10.06 -15.87
N LYS A 170 -6.20 9.40 -14.70
CA LYS A 170 -6.74 9.94 -13.43
C LYS A 170 -6.12 11.27 -13.04
N ILE A 171 -4.80 11.36 -13.10
CA ILE A 171 -4.08 12.58 -12.75
C ILE A 171 -4.42 13.70 -13.73
N ASP A 172 -4.43 13.41 -15.03
CA ASP A 172 -4.66 14.40 -16.07
C ASP A 172 -6.11 14.91 -16.03
N TYR A 173 -7.09 14.04 -15.80
CA TYR A 173 -8.49 14.45 -15.58
C TYR A 173 -8.60 15.41 -14.38
N LEU A 174 -8.03 15.03 -13.23
CA LEU A 174 -8.12 15.86 -12.02
C LEU A 174 -7.34 17.18 -12.15
N GLU A 175 -6.11 17.15 -12.68
CA GLU A 175 -5.24 18.33 -12.75
C GLU A 175 -5.57 19.27 -13.91
N LYS A 176 -5.89 18.73 -15.08
CA LYS A 176 -6.02 19.51 -16.33
C LYS A 176 -7.47 19.82 -16.65
N GLU A 177 -8.39 18.90 -16.43
CA GLU A 177 -9.81 19.11 -16.74
C GLU A 177 -10.55 19.74 -15.55
N MET A 178 -10.37 19.19 -14.35
CA MET A 178 -11.02 19.69 -13.14
C MET A 178 -10.20 20.76 -12.39
N LEU A 179 -8.96 21.03 -12.83
CA LEU A 179 -8.03 21.99 -12.22
C LEU A 179 -7.85 21.84 -10.70
N VAL A 180 -7.91 20.60 -10.20
CA VAL A 180 -7.65 20.28 -8.79
C VAL A 180 -6.17 20.43 -8.50
N SER A 181 -5.83 20.95 -7.33
CA SER A 181 -4.43 21.15 -6.96
C SER A 181 -3.72 19.82 -6.68
N LYS A 182 -2.43 19.73 -7.04
CA LYS A 182 -1.59 18.57 -6.72
C LYS A 182 -1.61 18.18 -5.25
N ASN A 183 -1.68 19.18 -4.37
CA ASN A 183 -1.73 18.95 -2.93
C ASN A 183 -3.05 18.27 -2.52
N GLU A 184 -4.17 18.71 -3.07
CA GLU A 184 -5.48 18.12 -2.78
C GLU A 184 -5.62 16.71 -3.36
N ILE A 185 -5.13 16.48 -4.59
CA ILE A 185 -5.08 15.13 -5.18
C ILE A 185 -4.27 14.18 -4.28
N ALA A 186 -3.09 14.60 -3.84
CA ALA A 186 -2.19 13.75 -3.06
C ALA A 186 -2.70 13.39 -1.65
N HIS A 187 -3.59 14.19 -1.06
CA HIS A 187 -4.08 13.97 0.31
C HIS A 187 -5.53 13.49 0.37
N SER A 188 -6.27 13.49 -0.74
CA SER A 188 -7.69 13.11 -0.77
C SER A 188 -7.92 11.60 -0.88
N GLY A 189 -6.92 10.82 -1.29
CA GLY A 189 -7.11 9.41 -1.63
C GLY A 189 -7.83 9.18 -2.97
N ALA A 190 -8.05 10.24 -3.76
CA ALA A 190 -8.77 10.17 -5.04
C ALA A 190 -8.21 9.13 -6.02
N LEU A 191 -6.88 8.92 -6.01
CA LEU A 191 -6.22 7.99 -6.90
C LEU A 191 -6.53 6.50 -6.57
N SER A 192 -7.20 6.21 -5.46
CA SER A 192 -7.70 4.87 -5.13
C SER A 192 -8.90 4.44 -5.96
N TYR A 193 -9.64 5.39 -6.55
CA TYR A 193 -10.84 5.10 -7.33
C TYR A 193 -10.52 4.87 -8.82
N THR A 194 -11.49 4.30 -9.53
CA THR A 194 -11.44 4.22 -11.00
C THR A 194 -11.70 5.60 -11.60
N ILE A 195 -11.23 5.81 -12.84
CA ILE A 195 -11.50 7.06 -13.55
C ILE A 195 -12.99 7.28 -13.76
N ASP A 196 -13.76 6.21 -14.01
CA ASP A 196 -15.20 6.29 -14.26
C ASP A 196 -15.96 6.76 -13.02
N TYR A 197 -15.65 6.22 -11.84
CA TYR A 197 -16.23 6.67 -10.58
C TYR A 197 -15.91 8.15 -10.29
N ILE A 198 -14.68 8.57 -10.57
CA ILE A 198 -14.28 9.98 -10.42
C ILE A 198 -15.12 10.84 -11.39
N ARG A 199 -15.15 10.49 -12.68
CA ARG A 199 -15.88 11.24 -13.71
C ARG A 199 -17.37 11.35 -13.42
N GLU A 200 -18.00 10.24 -13.06
CA GLU A 200 -19.43 10.16 -12.76
C GLU A 200 -19.81 11.16 -11.66
N ARG A 201 -19.07 11.18 -10.54
CA ARG A 201 -19.35 12.11 -9.44
C ARG A 201 -19.11 13.56 -9.82
N PHE A 202 -18.05 13.86 -10.57
CA PHE A 202 -17.82 15.21 -11.06
C PHE A 202 -18.91 15.67 -12.03
N GLU A 203 -19.28 14.82 -12.99
CA GLU A 203 -20.31 15.11 -13.99
C GLU A 203 -21.67 15.34 -13.34
N PHE A 204 -22.04 14.53 -12.34
CA PHE A 204 -23.27 14.74 -11.57
C PHE A 204 -23.29 16.13 -10.91
N LEU A 205 -22.21 16.51 -10.23
CA LEU A 205 -22.11 17.83 -9.59
C LEU A 205 -22.10 18.98 -10.59
N ILE A 206 -21.51 18.78 -11.78
CA ILE A 206 -21.52 19.76 -12.86
C ILE A 206 -22.95 19.97 -13.38
N ARG A 207 -23.68 18.89 -13.66
CA ARG A 207 -25.08 18.94 -14.12
C ARG A 207 -26.03 19.48 -13.07
N ALA A 208 -25.77 19.20 -11.79
CA ALA A 208 -26.49 19.80 -10.66
C ALA A 208 -26.13 21.29 -10.45
N GLY A 209 -25.11 21.82 -11.14
CA GLY A 209 -24.63 23.20 -11.00
C GLY A 209 -23.85 23.49 -9.70
N VAL A 210 -23.55 22.45 -8.92
CA VAL A 210 -22.81 22.51 -7.65
C VAL A 210 -21.31 22.63 -7.88
N TYR A 211 -20.79 21.95 -8.90
CA TYR A 211 -19.40 22.05 -9.31
C TYR A 211 -19.27 22.88 -10.57
N LYS A 212 -18.32 23.82 -10.59
CA LYS A 212 -17.99 24.61 -11.78
C LYS A 212 -16.56 24.30 -12.20
N PRO A 213 -16.34 23.64 -13.35
CA PRO A 213 -15.02 23.48 -13.93
C PRO A 213 -14.42 24.87 -14.12
N LEU A 214 -13.36 25.16 -13.39
CA LEU A 214 -12.74 26.48 -13.43
C LEU A 214 -12.08 26.64 -14.80
N ARG A 215 -12.27 27.79 -15.47
CA ARG A 215 -11.30 28.20 -16.49
C ARG A 215 -10.06 28.74 -15.79
N GLU A 216 -8.89 28.60 -16.41
CA GLU A 216 -7.62 28.97 -15.78
C GLU A 216 -7.57 30.44 -15.31
N LYS A 217 -8.27 31.34 -16.02
CA LYS A 217 -8.45 32.75 -15.66
C LYS A 217 -9.40 32.98 -14.46
N GLU A 218 -10.32 32.06 -14.20
CA GLU A 218 -11.31 32.13 -13.12
C GLU A 218 -10.77 31.58 -11.79
N ARG A 219 -9.74 30.72 -11.83
CA ARG A 219 -9.02 30.21 -10.64
C ARG A 219 -8.48 31.36 -9.77
N GLN A 220 -8.08 32.46 -10.40
CA GLN A 220 -7.56 33.65 -9.71
C GLN A 220 -8.65 34.51 -9.06
N GLN A 221 -9.91 34.35 -9.47
CA GLN A 221 -10.99 35.26 -9.10
C GLN A 221 -11.76 34.83 -7.83
N LYS A 222 -11.49 33.63 -7.27
CA LYS A 222 -12.01 33.12 -5.96
C LYS A 222 -13.53 33.23 -5.73
N LYS A 223 -14.34 33.48 -6.76
CA LYS A 223 -15.79 33.75 -6.62
C LYS A 223 -16.63 32.51 -6.35
N PHE A 224 -16.14 31.32 -6.71
CA PHE A 224 -16.88 30.06 -6.52
C PHE A 224 -16.00 29.05 -5.78
N LYS A 225 -16.57 28.40 -4.76
CA LYS A 225 -15.89 27.38 -3.96
C LYS A 225 -16.52 26.03 -4.29
N ASN A 226 -15.87 25.27 -5.15
CA ASN A 226 -16.25 23.89 -5.41
C ASN A 226 -16.08 23.05 -4.12
N PRO A 227 -16.88 21.98 -3.94
CA PRO A 227 -16.63 21.00 -2.89
C PRO A 227 -15.21 20.42 -2.96
N ARG A 228 -14.65 20.04 -1.81
CA ARG A 228 -13.32 19.44 -1.75
C ARG A 228 -13.33 18.03 -2.31
N LEU A 229 -12.22 17.62 -2.91
CA LEU A 229 -12.08 16.33 -3.59
C LEU A 229 -12.34 15.12 -2.68
N ASP A 230 -11.93 15.19 -1.41
CA ASP A 230 -12.18 14.14 -0.42
C ASP A 230 -13.68 13.99 -0.10
N ILE A 231 -14.40 15.10 0.01
CA ILE A 231 -15.86 15.10 0.23
C ILE A 231 -16.59 14.58 -1.01
N ILE A 232 -16.10 14.90 -2.21
CA ILE A 232 -16.70 14.41 -3.47
C ILE A 232 -16.55 12.90 -3.58
N LEU A 233 -15.37 12.33 -3.30
CA LEU A 233 -15.07 10.94 -3.66
C LEU A 233 -15.21 9.92 -2.51
N ASN A 234 -14.96 10.33 -1.26
CA ASN A 234 -14.89 9.40 -0.12
C ASN A 234 -16.19 9.27 0.67
N THR A 235 -17.23 10.02 0.31
CA THR A 235 -18.56 9.93 0.92
C THR A 235 -19.37 8.81 0.27
N SER A 236 -20.30 8.21 1.03
CA SER A 236 -21.25 7.23 0.46
C SER A 236 -22.12 7.86 -0.63
N ASP A 237 -22.69 7.08 -1.54
CA ASP A 237 -23.57 7.61 -2.61
C ASP A 237 -24.75 8.41 -2.05
N THR A 238 -25.30 7.98 -0.92
CA THR A 238 -26.36 8.72 -0.20
C THR A 238 -25.86 10.07 0.29
N GLU A 239 -24.74 10.11 1.02
CA GLU A 239 -24.19 11.36 1.54
C GLU A 239 -23.72 12.29 0.42
N PHE A 240 -23.11 11.73 -0.63
CA PHE A 240 -22.70 12.45 -1.82
C PHE A 240 -23.90 13.13 -2.50
N SER A 241 -24.94 12.37 -2.84
CA SER A 241 -26.13 12.91 -3.50
C SER A 241 -26.85 13.94 -2.63
N THR A 242 -27.14 13.62 -1.37
CA THR A 242 -27.98 14.49 -0.53
C THR A 242 -27.23 15.67 0.04
N ASN A 243 -26.02 15.45 0.57
CA ASN A 243 -25.31 16.47 1.35
C ASN A 243 -24.31 17.26 0.50
N VAL A 244 -23.77 16.67 -0.56
CA VAL A 244 -22.82 17.34 -1.46
C VAL A 244 -23.55 17.91 -2.67
N ALA A 245 -24.35 17.11 -3.38
CA ALA A 245 -25.06 17.55 -4.58
C ALA A 245 -26.40 18.25 -4.30
N GLY A 246 -27.02 17.99 -3.14
CA GLY A 246 -28.33 18.56 -2.79
C GLY A 246 -29.51 17.91 -3.54
N LEU A 247 -29.33 16.68 -4.01
CA LEU A 247 -30.32 15.89 -4.75
C LEU A 247 -30.59 14.56 -4.03
N SER A 248 -31.67 13.89 -4.39
CA SER A 248 -31.99 12.57 -3.82
C SER A 248 -31.04 11.48 -4.32
N LEU A 249 -30.88 10.42 -3.53
CA LEU A 249 -30.15 9.23 -3.95
C LEU A 249 -30.73 8.64 -5.24
N PHE A 250 -32.06 8.61 -5.36
CA PHE A 250 -32.74 8.11 -6.55
C PHE A 250 -32.36 8.89 -7.82
N GLU A 251 -32.26 10.22 -7.75
CA GLU A 251 -31.81 11.02 -8.89
C GLU A 251 -30.36 10.70 -9.29
N TYR A 252 -29.51 10.40 -8.31
CA TYR A 252 -28.14 9.98 -8.59
C TYR A 252 -28.10 8.58 -9.21
N GLU A 253 -28.83 7.60 -8.68
CA GLU A 253 -28.90 6.24 -9.24
C GLU A 253 -29.39 6.25 -10.70
N VAL A 254 -30.45 7.01 -10.99
CA VAL A 254 -30.94 7.20 -12.37
C VAL A 254 -29.87 7.83 -13.25
N PHE A 255 -29.12 8.81 -12.74
CA PHE A 255 -28.02 9.41 -13.47
C PHE A 255 -26.89 8.40 -13.77
N GLN A 256 -26.55 7.52 -12.82
CA GLN A 256 -25.54 6.48 -13.03
C GLN A 256 -25.94 5.53 -14.15
N ASP A 257 -27.22 5.16 -14.23
CA ASP A 257 -27.72 4.30 -15.30
C ASP A 257 -27.68 4.99 -16.66
N LEU A 258 -28.08 6.27 -16.74
CA LEU A 258 -27.95 7.06 -17.98
C LEU A 258 -26.50 7.21 -18.44
N MET A 259 -25.55 7.35 -17.50
CA MET A 259 -24.13 7.46 -17.83
C MET A 259 -23.56 6.16 -18.41
N LYS A 260 -24.03 4.98 -17.96
CA LYS A 260 -23.58 3.69 -18.53
C LYS A 260 -24.00 3.57 -19.99
N ASP A 261 -25.24 3.97 -20.31
CA ASP A 261 -25.80 3.92 -21.67
C ASP A 261 -25.05 4.86 -22.65
N ASP A 262 -24.49 5.97 -22.17
CA ASP A 262 -23.74 6.94 -23.01
C ASP A 262 -22.34 6.43 -23.44
N TYR A 263 -21.81 5.37 -22.80
CA TYR A 263 -20.46 4.84 -23.07
C TYR A 263 -20.44 3.41 -23.64
N GLU A 264 -21.60 2.80 -23.91
CA GLU A 264 -21.75 1.54 -24.67
C GLU A 264 -21.89 1.78 -26.18
#